data_AF-A0AAV5VNW3-F1
#
_entry.id   AF-A0AAV5VNW3-F1
#
_cell.length_a   1.000
_cell.length_b   1.000
_cell.length_c   1.000
_cell.angle_alpha   90.00
_cell.angle_beta   90.00
_cell.angle_gamma   90.00
#
_symmetry.space_group_name_H-M   'P 1'
#
loop_
_entity.id
_entity.type
_entity.pdbx_description
1 polymer ?
#
loop_
_entity_poly.entity_id
_entity_poly.type
_entity_poly.pdbx_seq_one_letter_code
_entity_poly.pdbx_strand_id
1 'polypeptide(L)'
;LCRMQDGPSSSSSRPNRRGGAATANGRMFASIQSTLRSGKEFRDQPVARQERAPRRREQPAKVLKSVDEMIEQLADLERRGEHSTSQIKANLEASTVTLEEMWDDDWARLVDVLIKMCLESDEAVFVVDLLPLFMKYSDFVDAFRERLIRVSSEYVLPSEAEQMEGGEGERKKARYEQVPSFLGSLLCARWPRGMHRDTHESNPLLFTAFEIVRGWMLVVEEGVDRPDEKNKKEEKKTEIVKKVEEEEEDESDVEAVAEALQENCRINGEERLEEEDQDSLADATSSREDSIVLLNRCCSGLAAICESQQRSLWLSRPELVDDMYKCIKQAITHNRDIDGSVKSSLLHTYLLMNEWTRSKAVTMKTVTTQTMASQ
;
A
#
# COMPACT_ATOMS: atom_id res chain seq x y z
N LEU A 1 -37.86 -27.48 54.65
CA LEU A 1 -39.08 -26.86 54.09
C LEU A 1 -38.77 -26.54 52.62
N CYS A 2 -38.83 -27.54 51.72
CA CYS A 2 -40.00 -27.93 50.88
C CYS A 2 -40.41 -26.77 49.94
N ARG A 3 -40.45 -26.86 48.61
CA ARG A 3 -40.57 -27.92 47.57
C ARG A 3 -39.98 -27.30 46.28
N MET A 4 -39.20 -27.95 45.41
CA MET A 4 -39.45 -29.08 44.48
C MET A 4 -40.59 -28.90 43.46
N GLN A 5 -40.23 -29.28 42.21
CA GLN A 5 -40.99 -29.70 41.03
C GLN A 5 -40.75 -28.80 39.81
N ASP A 6 -40.59 -29.26 38.57
CA ASP A 6 -40.25 -30.57 37.98
C ASP A 6 -39.96 -30.28 36.49
N GLY A 7 -39.11 -31.06 35.84
CA GLY A 7 -38.94 -31.04 34.38
C GLY A 7 -40.17 -31.58 33.64
N PRO A 8 -40.16 -31.52 32.30
CA PRO A 8 -39.91 -32.79 31.64
C PRO A 8 -38.98 -32.72 30.41
N SER A 9 -38.26 -33.82 30.27
CA SER A 9 -37.53 -34.34 29.13
C SER A 9 -38.39 -34.54 27.88
N SER A 10 -37.85 -34.24 26.70
CA SER A 10 -38.23 -34.94 25.47
C SER A 10 -37.11 -34.91 24.42
N SER A 11 -36.55 -36.10 24.18
CA SER A 11 -36.18 -36.69 22.89
C SER A 11 -35.25 -35.94 21.91
N SER A 12 -33.99 -36.37 21.98
CA SER A 12 -33.14 -36.69 20.81
C SER A 12 -33.94 -37.27 19.64
N SER A 13 -33.82 -36.65 18.47
CA SER A 13 -34.12 -37.28 17.17
C SER A 13 -33.17 -36.75 16.11
N ARG A 14 -32.26 -37.64 15.68
CA ARG A 14 -31.37 -37.46 14.54
C ARG A 14 -32.18 -37.26 13.25
N PRO A 15 -31.79 -36.36 12.32
CA PRO A 15 -32.25 -36.46 10.95
C PRO A 15 -31.41 -37.51 10.23
N ASN A 16 -32.07 -38.62 9.92
CA ASN A 16 -31.54 -39.72 9.13
C ASN A 16 -31.36 -39.27 7.67
N ARG A 17 -30.16 -39.48 7.12
CA ARG A 17 -29.92 -39.48 5.67
C ARG A 17 -30.73 -40.61 5.03
N ARG A 18 -31.70 -40.28 4.16
CA ARG A 18 -31.99 -41.02 2.92
C ARG A 18 -33.17 -40.39 2.15
N GLY A 19 -32.92 -40.10 0.87
CA GLY A 19 -33.95 -40.10 -0.18
C GLY A 19 -34.68 -38.78 -0.42
N GLY A 20 -34.31 -38.07 -1.50
CA GLY A 20 -35.07 -36.91 -1.97
C GLY A 20 -34.48 -36.18 -3.16
N ALA A 21 -33.84 -36.88 -4.10
CA ALA A 21 -33.31 -36.33 -5.35
C ALA A 21 -34.38 -35.80 -6.35
N ALA A 22 -35.58 -35.47 -5.85
CA ALA A 22 -36.73 -35.04 -6.65
C ALA A 22 -36.98 -33.52 -6.62
N THR A 23 -36.40 -32.77 -5.67
CA THR A 23 -36.67 -31.32 -5.53
C THR A 23 -35.66 -30.42 -6.25
N ALA A 24 -34.45 -30.88 -6.50
CA ALA A 24 -33.44 -30.14 -7.27
C ALA A 24 -33.78 -30.09 -8.77
N ASN A 25 -34.30 -31.19 -9.32
CA ASN A 25 -34.76 -31.24 -10.71
C ASN A 25 -36.05 -30.43 -10.92
N GLY A 26 -36.91 -30.31 -9.90
CA GLY A 26 -38.14 -29.50 -9.99
C GLY A 26 -37.88 -28.01 -10.21
N ARG A 27 -36.85 -27.43 -9.58
CA ARG A 27 -36.47 -26.02 -9.81
C ARG A 27 -35.78 -25.82 -11.16
N MET A 28 -34.99 -26.80 -11.61
CA MET A 28 -34.30 -26.73 -12.90
C MET A 28 -35.29 -26.84 -14.08
N PHE A 29 -36.32 -27.70 -13.97
CA PHE A 29 -37.38 -27.80 -14.97
C PHE A 29 -38.35 -26.61 -14.96
N ALA A 30 -38.60 -25.97 -13.81
CA ALA A 30 -39.39 -24.74 -13.75
C ALA A 30 -38.71 -23.56 -14.47
N SER A 31 -37.38 -23.47 -14.41
CA SER A 31 -36.60 -22.46 -15.15
C SER A 31 -36.64 -22.71 -16.66
N ILE A 32 -36.53 -23.98 -17.10
CA ILE A 32 -36.62 -24.34 -18.52
C ILE A 32 -38.04 -24.09 -19.08
N GLN A 33 -39.10 -24.35 -18.31
CA GLN A 33 -40.47 -24.03 -18.73
C GLN A 33 -40.77 -22.52 -18.75
N SER A 34 -40.09 -21.72 -17.93
CA SER A 34 -40.16 -20.25 -17.98
C SER A 34 -39.57 -19.70 -19.28
N THR A 35 -38.53 -20.33 -19.83
CA THR A 35 -37.89 -19.90 -21.09
C THR A 35 -38.65 -20.40 -22.33
N LEU A 36 -39.30 -21.57 -22.25
CA LEU A 36 -40.02 -22.17 -23.38
C LEU A 36 -41.47 -21.69 -23.55
N ARG A 37 -42.09 -21.04 -22.55
CA ARG A 37 -43.42 -20.41 -22.71
C ARG A 37 -43.38 -19.01 -23.32
N SER A 38 -42.22 -18.42 -23.57
CA SER A 38 -42.08 -17.12 -24.25
C SER A 38 -42.19 -17.24 -25.78
N GLY A 39 -43.06 -18.14 -26.26
CA GLY A 39 -43.16 -18.52 -27.67
C GLY A 39 -44.59 -18.82 -28.10
N LYS A 40 -45.56 -17.98 -27.71
CA LYS A 40 -46.84 -17.87 -28.43
C LYS A 40 -47.60 -16.62 -28.00
N GLU A 41 -47.49 -15.61 -28.86
CA GLU A 41 -48.45 -14.57 -29.24
C GLU A 41 -47.66 -13.31 -29.60
N PHE A 42 -47.09 -13.33 -30.81
CA PHE A 42 -46.72 -12.10 -31.53
C PHE A 42 -48.03 -11.36 -31.82
N ARG A 43 -48.46 -10.55 -30.84
CA ARG A 43 -49.29 -9.39 -31.12
C ARG A 43 -48.30 -8.28 -31.47
N ASP A 44 -48.46 -7.69 -32.65
CA ASP A 44 -47.68 -6.56 -33.16
C ASP A 44 -47.63 -5.40 -32.15
N GLN A 45 -46.70 -5.46 -31.20
CA GLN A 45 -46.29 -4.32 -30.40
C GLN A 45 -44.99 -3.81 -31.00
N PRO A 46 -44.95 -2.57 -31.50
CA PRO A 46 -43.70 -1.98 -31.95
C PRO A 46 -42.78 -1.92 -30.73
N VAL A 47 -41.66 -2.65 -30.80
CA VAL A 47 -40.55 -2.54 -29.87
C VAL A 47 -40.12 -1.08 -29.94
N ALA A 48 -40.53 -0.29 -28.94
CA ALA A 48 -40.05 1.06 -28.72
C ALA A 48 -38.54 0.93 -28.49
N ARG A 49 -37.79 1.11 -29.57
CA ARG A 49 -36.34 1.28 -29.58
C ARG A 49 -36.07 2.37 -28.54
N GLN A 50 -35.59 1.99 -27.36
CA GLN A 50 -35.10 2.95 -26.39
C GLN A 50 -34.08 3.81 -27.12
N GLU A 51 -34.47 5.04 -27.44
CA GLU A 51 -33.58 6.04 -28.01
C GLU A 51 -32.40 6.15 -27.04
N ARG A 52 -31.22 5.73 -27.50
CA ARG A 52 -29.98 6.02 -26.79
C ARG A 52 -29.99 7.53 -26.53
N ALA A 53 -29.81 7.91 -25.26
CA ALA A 53 -29.67 9.30 -24.88
C ALA A 53 -28.76 10.04 -25.89
N PRO A 54 -29.15 11.25 -26.34
CA PRO A 54 -28.41 11.96 -27.37
C PRO A 54 -26.95 12.03 -26.98
N ARG A 55 -26.07 11.49 -27.83
CA ARG A 55 -24.62 11.58 -27.64
C ARG A 55 -24.29 13.06 -27.46
N ARG A 56 -23.79 13.41 -26.27
CA ARG A 56 -23.31 14.76 -25.95
C ARG A 56 -22.38 15.15 -27.09
N ARG A 57 -22.73 16.21 -27.84
CA ARG A 57 -21.93 16.66 -28.99
C ARG A 57 -20.50 16.89 -28.49
N GLU A 58 -19.57 16.10 -29.01
CA GLU A 58 -18.14 16.27 -28.75
C GLU A 58 -17.76 17.68 -29.23
N GLN A 59 -17.29 18.51 -28.30
CA GLN A 59 -16.83 19.85 -28.63
C GLN A 59 -15.45 19.72 -29.30
N PRO A 60 -15.13 20.55 -30.31
CA PRO A 60 -13.79 20.56 -30.88
C PRO A 60 -12.77 20.84 -29.79
N ALA A 61 -11.60 20.21 -29.89
CA ALA A 61 -10.51 20.42 -28.93
C ALA A 61 -10.14 21.91 -28.85
N LYS A 62 -10.14 22.45 -27.62
CA LYS A 62 -9.71 23.82 -27.35
C LYS A 62 -8.19 23.81 -27.18
N VAL A 63 -7.49 24.60 -27.99
CA VAL A 63 -6.06 24.85 -27.82
C VAL A 63 -5.87 25.82 -26.67
N LEU A 64 -5.14 25.38 -25.64
CA LEU A 64 -4.75 26.14 -24.46
C LEU A 64 -3.46 26.88 -24.80
N LYS A 65 -3.45 28.19 -24.60
CA LYS A 65 -2.38 29.08 -25.08
C LYS A 65 -1.31 29.36 -24.04
N SER A 66 -1.57 29.04 -22.77
CA SER A 66 -0.63 29.26 -21.68
C SER A 66 -0.70 28.13 -20.65
N VAL A 67 0.35 28.06 -19.84
CA VAL A 67 0.45 27.14 -18.70
C VAL A 67 -0.64 27.42 -17.67
N ASP A 68 -0.97 28.70 -17.45
CA ASP A 68 -2.04 29.10 -16.56
C ASP A 68 -3.40 28.56 -17.04
N GLU A 69 -3.69 28.60 -18.35
CA GLU A 69 -4.93 28.02 -18.90
C GLU A 69 -4.97 26.49 -18.72
N MET A 70 -3.82 25.80 -18.80
CA MET A 70 -3.72 24.36 -18.54
C MET A 70 -3.96 24.02 -17.07
N ILE A 71 -3.27 24.74 -16.17
CA ILE A 71 -3.42 24.58 -14.72
C ILE A 71 -4.87 24.86 -14.32
N GLU A 72 -5.46 25.92 -14.84
CA GLU A 72 -6.84 26.29 -14.54
C GLU A 72 -7.83 25.23 -15.06
N GLN A 73 -7.60 24.64 -16.25
CA GLN A 73 -8.45 23.54 -16.72
C GLN A 73 -8.33 22.27 -15.85
N LEU A 74 -7.15 22.01 -15.27
CA LEU A 74 -6.90 20.81 -14.45
C LEU A 74 -7.39 20.98 -13.00
N ALA A 75 -7.10 22.12 -12.38
CA ALA A 75 -7.30 22.36 -10.96
C ALA A 75 -8.68 22.94 -10.61
N ASP A 76 -9.31 23.71 -11.52
CA ASP A 76 -10.63 24.30 -11.27
C ASP A 76 -11.72 23.24 -11.47
N LEU A 77 -12.30 22.76 -10.36
CA LEU A 77 -13.35 21.75 -10.36
C LEU A 77 -14.60 22.19 -11.14
N GLU A 78 -14.92 23.49 -11.15
CA GLU A 78 -16.08 24.01 -11.86
C GLU A 78 -15.85 23.90 -13.37
N ARG A 79 -14.70 24.40 -13.86
CA ARG A 79 -14.33 24.30 -15.28
C ARG A 79 -14.06 22.88 -15.72
N ARG A 80 -13.51 22.05 -14.84
CA ARG A 80 -13.33 20.63 -15.13
C ARG A 80 -14.67 19.92 -15.25
N GLY A 81 -15.68 20.29 -14.44
CA GLY A 81 -17.04 19.76 -14.54
C GLY A 81 -17.71 20.06 -15.90
N GLU A 82 -17.28 21.11 -16.59
CA GLU A 82 -17.75 21.46 -17.94
C GLU A 82 -17.23 20.50 -19.02
N HIS A 83 -16.07 19.87 -18.77
CA HIS A 83 -15.36 19.02 -19.72
C HIS A 83 -15.33 17.54 -19.29
N SER A 84 -15.42 16.61 -20.24
CA SER A 84 -15.13 15.21 -19.92
C SER A 84 -13.62 14.99 -19.80
N THR A 85 -13.18 13.96 -19.09
CA THR A 85 -11.77 13.52 -19.05
C THR A 85 -11.17 13.39 -20.45
N SER A 86 -11.92 12.81 -21.39
CA SER A 86 -11.50 12.70 -22.79
C SER A 86 -11.36 14.06 -23.48
N GLN A 87 -12.22 15.03 -23.16
CA GLN A 87 -12.11 16.39 -23.67
C GLN A 87 -10.89 17.12 -23.12
N ILE A 88 -10.59 16.97 -21.82
CA ILE A 88 -9.40 17.57 -21.20
C ILE A 88 -8.15 17.01 -21.87
N LYS A 89 -8.09 15.69 -22.04
CA LYS A 89 -7.00 15.03 -22.77
C LYS A 89 -6.87 15.56 -24.20
N ALA A 90 -7.98 15.68 -24.93
CA ALA A 90 -7.96 16.22 -26.29
C ALA A 90 -7.50 17.68 -26.36
N ASN A 91 -7.88 18.52 -25.39
CA ASN A 91 -7.42 19.91 -25.30
C ASN A 91 -5.91 19.98 -25.03
N LEU A 92 -5.40 19.18 -24.09
CA LEU A 92 -3.96 19.10 -23.79
C LEU A 92 -3.17 18.57 -25.00
N GLU A 93 -3.66 17.53 -25.66
CA GLU A 93 -3.07 16.98 -26.89
C GLU A 93 -3.06 18.01 -28.03
N ALA A 94 -4.08 18.86 -28.14
CA ALA A 94 -4.13 19.94 -29.13
C ALA A 94 -3.20 21.12 -28.81
N SER A 95 -2.66 21.18 -27.59
CA SER A 95 -1.85 22.30 -27.08
C SER A 95 -0.34 21.99 -27.12
N THR A 96 0.11 21.22 -28.11
CA THR A 96 1.52 20.78 -28.21
C THR A 96 2.52 21.93 -28.27
N VAL A 97 2.18 23.02 -28.97
CA VAL A 97 3.05 24.20 -29.10
C VAL A 97 3.33 24.82 -27.74
N THR A 98 2.29 25.05 -26.93
CA THR A 98 2.45 25.59 -25.58
C THR A 98 3.26 24.65 -24.70
N LEU A 99 3.04 23.33 -24.78
CA LEU A 99 3.83 22.36 -24.03
C LEU A 99 5.31 22.33 -24.47
N GLU A 100 5.61 22.53 -25.75
CA GLU A 100 6.98 22.61 -26.27
C GLU A 100 7.71 23.90 -25.88
N GLU A 101 6.97 24.97 -25.57
CA GLU A 101 7.51 26.27 -25.16
C GLU A 101 7.66 26.42 -23.64
N MET A 102 7.19 25.45 -22.85
CA MET A 102 7.28 25.47 -21.37
C MET A 102 8.73 25.35 -20.88
N TRP A 103 9.07 26.17 -19.88
CA TRP A 103 10.38 26.13 -19.22
C TRP A 103 10.31 25.32 -17.92
N ASP A 104 11.45 25.07 -17.30
CA ASP A 104 11.57 24.27 -16.07
C ASP A 104 10.62 24.74 -14.96
N ASP A 105 10.51 26.07 -14.76
CA ASP A 105 9.61 26.67 -13.77
C ASP A 105 8.12 26.38 -14.08
N ASP A 106 7.75 26.37 -15.35
CA ASP A 106 6.38 26.08 -15.77
C ASP A 106 6.04 24.60 -15.58
N TRP A 107 6.99 23.72 -15.88
CA TRP A 107 6.85 22.29 -15.61
C TRP A 107 6.75 22.01 -14.12
N ALA A 108 7.59 22.63 -13.29
CA ALA A 108 7.53 22.50 -11.84
C ALA A 108 6.17 22.94 -11.30
N ARG A 109 5.63 24.08 -11.77
CA ARG A 109 4.30 24.56 -11.40
C ARG A 109 3.18 23.59 -11.79
N LEU A 110 3.23 23.04 -13.01
CA LEU A 110 2.25 22.06 -13.47
C LEU A 110 2.33 20.76 -12.64
N VAL A 111 3.53 20.26 -12.39
CA VAL A 111 3.79 19.06 -11.58
C VAL A 111 3.25 19.25 -10.16
N ASP A 112 3.49 20.40 -9.54
CA ASP A 112 2.97 20.71 -8.20
C ASP A 112 1.45 20.63 -8.14
N VAL A 113 0.77 21.13 -9.18
CA VAL A 113 -0.69 21.04 -9.30
C VAL A 113 -1.13 19.58 -9.42
N LEU A 114 -0.50 18.80 -10.29
CA LEU A 114 -0.83 17.38 -10.48
C LEU A 114 -0.63 16.55 -9.20
N ILE A 115 0.49 16.76 -8.50
CA ILE A 115 0.78 16.09 -7.23
C ILE A 115 -0.23 16.52 -6.15
N LYS A 116 -0.56 17.81 -6.09
CA LYS A 116 -1.59 18.31 -5.18
C LYS A 116 -2.96 17.67 -5.44
N MET A 117 -3.34 17.49 -6.69
CA MET A 117 -4.58 16.78 -7.06
C MET A 117 -4.57 15.32 -6.56
N CYS A 118 -3.43 14.63 -6.64
CA CYS A 118 -3.29 13.29 -6.09
C CYS A 118 -3.42 13.25 -4.56
N LEU A 119 -2.83 14.22 -3.85
CA LEU A 119 -2.72 14.19 -2.38
C LEU A 119 -3.89 14.86 -1.65
N GLU A 120 -4.55 15.84 -2.26
CA GLU A 120 -5.64 16.61 -1.61
C GLU A 120 -7.03 16.26 -2.15
N SER A 121 -7.14 15.89 -3.43
CA SER A 121 -8.43 15.69 -4.10
C SER A 121 -8.77 14.22 -4.34
N ASP A 122 -7.89 13.27 -4.00
CA ASP A 122 -8.02 11.83 -4.28
C ASP A 122 -8.18 11.54 -5.79
N GLU A 123 -7.46 12.28 -6.63
CA GLU A 123 -7.57 12.22 -8.09
C GLU A 123 -6.39 11.50 -8.75
N ALA A 124 -5.72 10.62 -7.99
CA ALA A 124 -4.55 9.88 -8.44
C ALA A 124 -4.79 9.15 -9.77
N VAL A 125 -5.94 8.47 -9.91
CA VAL A 125 -6.28 7.73 -11.14
C VAL A 125 -6.36 8.66 -12.35
N PHE A 126 -6.99 9.84 -12.18
CA PHE A 126 -7.13 10.82 -13.25
C PHE A 126 -5.77 11.38 -13.68
N VAL A 127 -4.94 11.77 -12.71
CA VAL A 127 -3.60 12.32 -12.99
C VAL A 127 -2.74 11.28 -13.70
N VAL A 128 -2.74 10.04 -13.22
CA VAL A 128 -1.97 8.93 -13.79
C VAL A 128 -2.39 8.63 -15.23
N ASP A 129 -3.67 8.74 -15.57
CA ASP A 129 -4.17 8.60 -16.94
C ASP A 129 -3.69 9.72 -17.89
N LEU A 130 -3.31 10.88 -17.36
CA LEU A 130 -2.75 12.00 -18.12
C LEU A 130 -1.23 11.91 -18.31
N LEU A 131 -0.50 11.27 -17.40
CA LEU A 131 0.97 11.23 -17.42
C LEU A 131 1.58 10.85 -18.78
N PRO A 132 1.06 9.86 -19.54
CA PRO A 132 1.62 9.52 -20.85
C PRO A 132 1.66 10.70 -21.84
N LEU A 133 0.80 11.71 -21.70
CA LEU A 133 0.81 12.90 -22.54
C LEU A 133 2.04 13.78 -22.30
N PHE A 134 2.45 13.89 -21.04
CA PHE A 134 3.51 14.78 -20.60
C PHE A 134 4.87 14.09 -20.56
N MET A 135 4.90 12.77 -20.39
CA MET A 135 6.13 11.97 -20.33
C MET A 135 6.98 11.98 -21.62
N LYS A 136 6.50 12.59 -22.71
CA LYS A 136 7.31 12.85 -23.91
C LYS A 136 8.28 14.03 -23.75
N TYR A 137 8.11 14.83 -22.69
CA TYR A 137 8.98 15.96 -22.34
C TYR A 137 9.90 15.55 -21.17
N SER A 138 11.22 15.61 -21.37
CA SER A 138 12.21 15.23 -20.34
C SER A 138 12.07 16.06 -19.08
N ASP A 139 11.87 17.36 -19.24
CA ASP A 139 11.88 18.32 -18.13
C ASP A 139 10.67 18.10 -17.22
N PHE A 140 9.52 17.74 -17.80
CA PHE A 140 8.37 17.26 -17.05
C PHE A 140 8.68 15.99 -16.26
N VAL A 141 9.32 15.01 -16.90
CA VAL A 141 9.64 13.73 -16.25
C VAL A 141 10.56 13.97 -15.05
N ASP A 142 11.60 14.79 -15.22
CA ASP A 142 12.55 15.06 -14.15
C ASP A 142 11.91 15.84 -13.00
N ALA A 143 11.15 16.90 -13.30
CA ALA A 143 10.38 17.65 -12.30
C ALA A 143 9.39 16.75 -11.54
N PHE A 144 8.67 15.87 -12.25
CA PHE A 144 7.72 14.94 -11.63
C PHE A 144 8.41 13.91 -10.75
N ARG A 145 9.56 13.37 -11.17
CA ARG A 145 10.35 12.41 -10.38
C ARG A 145 10.88 13.04 -9.12
N GLU A 146 11.49 14.23 -9.24
CA GLU A 146 11.99 14.97 -8.09
C GLU A 146 10.86 15.21 -7.08
N ARG A 147 9.70 15.66 -7.57
CA ARG A 147 8.56 15.91 -6.70
C ARG A 147 8.00 14.63 -6.07
N LEU A 148 7.92 13.53 -6.83
CA LEU A 148 7.45 12.23 -6.35
C LEU A 148 8.36 11.67 -5.25
N ILE A 149 9.68 11.75 -5.44
CA ILE A 149 10.67 11.35 -4.43
C ILE A 149 10.50 12.23 -3.19
N ARG A 150 10.43 13.55 -3.37
CA ARG A 150 10.28 14.50 -2.27
C ARG A 150 9.04 14.22 -1.42
N VAL A 151 7.86 14.06 -2.02
CA VAL A 151 6.63 13.78 -1.25
C VAL A 151 6.66 12.41 -0.59
N SER A 152 7.34 11.43 -1.19
CA SER A 152 7.51 10.10 -0.60
C SER A 152 8.47 10.11 0.58
N SER A 153 9.54 10.92 0.51
CA SER A 153 10.46 11.17 1.61
C SER A 153 9.78 11.93 2.75
N GLU A 154 9.01 12.98 2.44
CA GLU A 154 8.23 13.75 3.43
C GLU A 154 7.19 12.87 4.15
N TYR A 155 6.62 11.88 3.47
CA TYR A 155 5.72 10.89 4.09
C TYR A 155 6.43 10.01 5.15
N VAL A 156 7.64 9.53 4.86
CA VAL A 156 8.36 8.62 5.77
C VAL A 156 9.23 9.33 6.82
N LEU A 157 9.67 10.55 6.52
CA LEU A 157 10.46 11.43 7.38
C LEU A 157 9.67 12.73 7.63
N PRO A 158 8.56 12.68 8.40
CA PRO A 158 7.78 13.87 8.68
C PRO A 158 8.62 14.89 9.47
N SER A 159 8.48 16.16 9.10
CA SER A 159 9.20 17.24 9.78
C SER A 159 8.76 17.36 11.25
N GLU A 160 9.64 17.82 12.15
CA GLU A 160 9.30 18.11 13.55
C GLU A 160 8.05 19.02 13.68
N ALA A 161 7.86 19.94 12.74
CA ALA A 161 6.69 20.81 12.68
C ALA A 161 5.36 20.07 12.39
N GLU A 162 5.43 18.88 11.81
CA GLU A 162 4.28 18.00 11.53
C GLU A 162 3.97 17.04 12.69
N GLN A 163 4.86 16.96 13.67
CA GLN A 163 4.69 16.17 14.89
C GLN A 163 3.98 16.97 16.00
N MET A 164 3.93 18.30 15.90
CA MET A 164 3.15 19.13 16.84
C MET A 164 1.64 19.00 16.57
N GLU A 165 0.88 18.60 17.59
CA GLU A 165 -0.58 18.51 17.54
C GLU A 165 -1.23 19.91 17.44
N GLY A 166 -2.18 20.06 16.51
CA GLY A 166 -2.95 21.29 16.29
C GLY A 166 -2.62 22.09 15.02
N GLY A 167 -3.66 22.36 14.21
CA GLY A 167 -3.65 23.38 13.16
C GLY A 167 -3.14 22.91 11.79
N GLU A 168 -2.12 23.59 11.25
CA GLU A 168 -1.62 23.40 9.88
C GLU A 168 -0.79 22.10 9.72
N GLY A 169 -0.13 21.65 10.79
CA GLY A 169 0.64 20.40 10.82
C GLY A 169 -0.22 19.16 10.59
N GLU A 170 -1.38 19.06 11.26
CA GLU A 170 -2.34 17.97 11.04
C GLU A 170 -2.89 17.95 9.61
N ARG A 171 -3.16 19.13 9.04
CA ARG A 171 -3.59 19.25 7.64
C ARG A 171 -2.51 18.84 6.67
N LYS A 172 -1.23 19.06 6.97
CA LYS A 172 -0.12 18.57 6.12
C LYS A 172 0.02 17.06 6.25
N LYS A 173 0.06 16.54 7.47
CA LYS A 173 0.09 15.09 7.76
C LYS A 173 -1.00 14.34 6.99
N ALA A 174 -2.26 14.81 7.07
CA ALA A 174 -3.38 14.19 6.37
C ALA A 174 -3.22 14.12 4.84
N ARG A 175 -2.50 15.06 4.21
CA ARG A 175 -2.23 15.03 2.76
C ARG A 175 -1.24 13.94 2.40
N TYR A 176 -0.18 13.81 3.19
CA TYR A 176 0.86 12.82 2.92
C TYR A 176 0.39 11.38 3.19
N GLU A 177 -0.65 11.17 4.00
CA GLU A 177 -1.29 9.85 4.15
C GLU A 177 -1.85 9.29 2.82
N GLN A 178 -2.05 10.14 1.79
CA GLN A 178 -2.46 9.69 0.45
C GLN A 178 -1.31 9.19 -0.43
N VAL A 179 -0.05 9.43 -0.05
CA VAL A 179 1.13 9.02 -0.84
C VAL A 179 1.13 7.52 -1.16
N PRO A 180 0.87 6.61 -0.20
CA PRO A 180 0.76 5.17 -0.50
C PRO A 180 -0.31 4.85 -1.56
N SER A 181 -1.49 5.47 -1.50
CA SER A 181 -2.58 5.26 -2.47
C SER A 181 -2.17 5.76 -3.87
N PHE A 182 -1.51 6.93 -3.92
CA PHE A 182 -1.00 7.50 -5.15
C PHE A 182 0.09 6.63 -5.80
N LEU A 183 1.09 6.17 -5.04
CA LEU A 183 2.10 5.22 -5.52
C LEU A 183 1.46 3.93 -6.01
N GLY A 184 0.48 3.40 -5.27
CA GLY A 184 -0.31 2.25 -5.68
C GLY A 184 -0.99 2.46 -7.04
N SER A 185 -1.56 3.65 -7.26
CA SER A 185 -2.22 4.01 -8.52
C SER A 185 -1.23 4.05 -9.70
N LEU A 186 -0.01 4.57 -9.49
CA LEU A 186 1.07 4.54 -10.49
C LEU A 186 1.47 3.11 -10.86
N LEU A 187 1.65 2.24 -9.85
CA LEU A 187 2.06 0.85 -10.02
C LEU A 187 1.00 0.01 -10.76
N CYS A 188 -0.28 0.33 -10.54
CA CYS A 188 -1.41 -0.41 -11.10
C CYS A 188 -1.99 0.18 -12.38
N ALA A 189 -1.44 1.30 -12.85
CA ALA A 189 -1.96 2.02 -14.00
C ALA A 189 -1.92 1.20 -15.30
N ARG A 190 -2.85 1.49 -16.21
CA ARG A 190 -2.87 0.91 -17.56
C ARG A 190 -1.97 1.69 -18.50
N TRP A 191 -0.67 1.53 -18.32
CA TRP A 191 0.34 2.18 -19.15
C TRP A 191 0.23 1.79 -20.64
N PRO A 192 0.43 2.74 -21.58
CA PRO A 192 0.46 2.45 -23.00
C PRO A 192 1.49 1.38 -23.40
N ARG A 193 1.25 0.73 -24.55
CA ARG A 193 2.22 -0.22 -25.13
C ARG A 193 3.53 0.53 -25.41
N GLY A 194 4.61 0.08 -24.76
CA GLY A 194 5.91 0.75 -24.77
C GLY A 194 6.32 1.40 -23.43
N MET A 195 5.36 1.66 -22.54
CA MET A 195 5.59 2.26 -21.21
C MET A 195 5.15 1.35 -20.05
N HIS A 196 4.69 0.13 -20.36
CA HIS A 196 4.25 -0.85 -19.38
C HIS A 196 5.38 -1.48 -18.54
N ARG A 197 6.64 -1.38 -18.99
CA ARG A 197 7.78 -1.92 -18.26
C ARG A 197 8.27 -0.89 -17.24
N ASP A 198 8.57 -1.38 -16.06
CA ASP A 198 9.18 -0.68 -14.93
C ASP A 198 10.70 -0.58 -15.09
N THR A 199 11.17 -0.15 -16.25
CA THR A 199 12.58 0.19 -16.45
C THR A 199 12.71 1.69 -16.65
N HIS A 200 13.86 2.25 -16.27
CA HIS A 200 14.13 3.68 -16.42
C HIS A 200 13.96 4.15 -17.88
N GLU A 201 14.36 3.33 -18.85
CA GLU A 201 14.27 3.68 -20.27
C GLU A 201 12.84 3.60 -20.83
N SER A 202 11.99 2.74 -20.26
CA SER A 202 10.61 2.53 -20.75
C SER A 202 9.62 3.45 -20.06
N ASN A 203 9.73 3.60 -18.74
CA ASN A 203 8.83 4.42 -17.93
C ASN A 203 9.55 4.91 -16.67
N PRO A 204 10.21 6.08 -16.74
CA PRO A 204 10.95 6.65 -15.62
C PRO A 204 10.09 6.88 -14.36
N LEU A 205 8.80 7.23 -14.52
CA LEU A 205 7.90 7.52 -13.41
C LEU A 205 7.49 6.25 -12.67
N LEU A 206 7.11 5.21 -13.42
CA LEU A 206 6.80 3.90 -12.88
C LEU A 206 8.03 3.25 -12.22
N PHE A 207 9.20 3.35 -12.85
CA PHE A 207 10.46 2.90 -12.26
C PHE A 207 10.74 3.61 -10.93
N THR A 208 10.56 4.94 -10.88
CA THR A 208 10.74 5.72 -9.64
C THR A 208 9.77 5.30 -8.55
N ALA A 209 8.48 5.11 -8.87
CA ALA A 209 7.50 4.62 -7.90
C ALA A 209 7.85 3.23 -7.35
N PHE A 210 8.35 2.35 -8.22
CA PHE A 210 8.80 1.02 -7.84
C PHE A 210 10.03 1.06 -6.91
N GLU A 211 11.02 1.88 -7.22
CA GLU A 211 12.22 2.05 -6.39
C GLU A 211 11.91 2.65 -5.02
N ILE A 212 10.94 3.58 -4.93
CA ILE A 212 10.47 4.12 -3.65
C ILE A 212 9.90 3.00 -2.77
N VAL A 213 9.01 2.16 -3.32
CA VAL A 213 8.39 1.05 -2.58
C VAL A 213 9.44 0.01 -2.17
N ARG A 214 10.42 -0.28 -3.04
CA ARG A 214 11.56 -1.14 -2.68
C ARG A 214 12.40 -0.52 -1.56
N GLY A 215 12.66 0.78 -1.59
CA GLY A 215 13.34 1.49 -0.52
C GLY A 215 12.63 1.33 0.82
N TRP A 216 11.29 1.42 0.83
CA TRP A 216 10.51 1.16 2.05
C TRP A 216 10.65 -0.28 2.55
N MET A 217 10.69 -1.27 1.65
CA MET A 217 10.93 -2.66 2.03
C MET A 217 12.32 -2.87 2.63
N LEU A 218 13.35 -2.24 2.06
CA LEU A 218 14.73 -2.34 2.59
C LEU A 218 14.81 -1.83 4.03
N VAL A 219 14.17 -0.70 4.34
CA VAL A 219 14.09 -0.19 5.72
C VAL A 219 13.46 -1.21 6.67
N VAL A 220 12.40 -1.88 6.22
CA VAL A 220 11.69 -2.89 7.02
C VAL A 220 12.55 -4.14 7.26
N GLU A 221 13.26 -4.59 6.22
CA GLU A 221 14.18 -5.73 6.28
C GLU A 221 15.38 -5.43 7.20
N GLU A 222 16.00 -4.26 7.07
CA GLU A 222 17.09 -3.82 7.96
C GLU A 222 16.65 -3.73 9.43
N GLY A 223 15.40 -3.34 9.67
CA GLY A 223 14.81 -3.34 11.01
C GLY A 223 14.66 -4.73 11.62
N VAL A 224 14.55 -5.78 10.80
CA VAL A 224 14.48 -7.17 11.25
C VAL A 224 15.86 -7.70 11.66
N ASP A 225 16.89 -7.33 10.92
CA ASP A 225 18.25 -7.87 11.07
C ASP A 225 19.08 -7.19 12.17
N ARG A 226 18.55 -6.18 12.87
CA ARG A 226 19.28 -5.54 13.99
C ARG A 226 19.45 -6.52 15.14
N PRO A 227 20.69 -6.97 15.44
CA PRO A 227 20.92 -7.85 16.56
C PRO A 227 20.59 -7.09 17.84
N ASP A 228 19.68 -7.65 18.66
CA ASP A 228 19.36 -7.15 19.99
C ASP A 228 20.67 -6.83 20.73
N GLU A 229 20.98 -5.55 20.99
CA GLU A 229 22.10 -5.19 21.86
C GLU A 229 21.96 -5.82 23.26
N LYS A 230 20.71 -6.16 23.64
CA LYS A 230 20.39 -6.97 24.82
C LYS A 230 20.95 -8.39 24.73
N ASN A 231 20.91 -9.04 23.57
CA ASN A 231 21.53 -10.35 23.37
C ASN A 231 23.06 -10.25 23.40
N LYS A 232 23.67 -9.16 22.90
CA LYS A 232 25.12 -8.96 23.05
C LYS A 232 25.56 -8.79 24.50
N LYS A 233 24.74 -8.14 25.35
CA LYS A 233 25.01 -8.03 26.80
C LYS A 233 24.79 -9.35 27.53
N GLU A 234 23.76 -10.12 27.17
CA GLU A 234 23.52 -11.44 27.76
C GLU A 234 24.55 -12.48 27.29
N GLU A 235 24.95 -12.49 26.01
CA GLU A 235 26.02 -13.33 25.49
C GLU A 235 27.36 -13.03 26.17
N LYS A 236 27.74 -11.75 26.29
CA LYS A 236 28.94 -11.35 27.05
C LYS A 236 28.85 -11.75 28.52
N LYS A 237 27.68 -11.66 29.15
CA LYS A 237 27.48 -12.08 30.54
C LYS A 237 27.62 -13.60 30.70
N THR A 238 27.08 -14.39 29.78
CA THR A 238 27.24 -15.86 29.78
C THR A 238 28.65 -16.31 29.43
N GLU A 239 29.38 -15.56 28.60
CA GLU A 239 30.78 -15.86 28.25
C GLU A 239 31.74 -15.54 29.41
N ILE A 240 31.43 -14.50 30.20
CA ILE A 240 32.16 -14.19 31.45
C ILE A 240 31.88 -15.24 32.52
N VAL A 241 30.62 -15.67 32.70
CA VAL A 241 30.28 -16.73 33.69
C VAL A 241 30.95 -18.06 33.35
N LYS A 242 31.00 -18.44 32.06
CA LYS A 242 31.73 -19.65 31.64
C LYS A 242 33.23 -19.58 31.88
N LYS A 243 33.86 -18.42 31.68
CA LYS A 243 35.29 -18.25 31.97
C LYS A 243 35.61 -18.34 33.46
N VAL A 244 34.72 -17.84 34.31
CA VAL A 244 34.88 -17.94 35.76
C VAL A 244 34.70 -19.39 36.24
N GLU A 245 33.74 -20.13 35.67
CA GLU A 245 33.53 -21.55 36.01
C GLU A 245 34.66 -22.47 35.50
N GLU A 246 35.34 -22.13 34.39
CA GLU A 246 36.51 -22.88 33.89
C GLU A 246 37.81 -22.57 34.66
N GLU A 247 37.91 -21.42 35.34
CA GLU A 247 39.09 -21.04 36.14
C GLU A 247 39.00 -21.52 37.62
N GLU A 248 37.85 -21.99 38.09
CA GLU A 248 37.66 -22.54 39.45
C GLU A 248 38.08 -24.03 39.60
N GLU A 249 38.46 -24.72 38.52
CA GLU A 249 38.95 -26.12 38.61
C GLU A 249 40.45 -26.25 38.91
N ASP A 250 41.22 -25.15 38.91
CA ASP A 250 42.64 -25.12 39.30
C ASP A 250 42.81 -24.41 40.67
N GLU A 251 42.36 -25.07 41.74
CA GLU A 251 42.69 -24.69 43.13
C GLU A 251 44.19 -24.92 43.41
N SER A 252 44.99 -23.91 43.12
CA SER A 252 46.14 -23.57 43.98
C SER A 252 46.42 -22.06 43.90
N ASP A 253 45.54 -21.26 44.50
CA ASP A 253 45.87 -20.00 45.21
C ASP A 253 44.60 -19.18 45.47
N VAL A 254 43.78 -19.67 46.40
CA VAL A 254 42.54 -19.03 46.87
C VAL A 254 42.81 -17.64 47.52
N GLU A 255 44.06 -17.35 47.88
CA GLU A 255 44.48 -16.10 48.52
C GLU A 255 44.67 -14.95 47.50
N ALA A 256 45.04 -15.25 46.24
CA ALA A 256 45.20 -14.24 45.19
C ALA A 256 43.86 -13.74 44.63
N VAL A 257 42.84 -14.60 44.59
CA VAL A 257 41.48 -14.25 44.14
C VAL A 257 40.77 -13.37 45.18
N ALA A 258 41.05 -13.59 46.47
CA ALA A 258 40.53 -12.75 47.55
C ALA A 258 41.13 -11.33 47.53
N GLU A 259 42.42 -11.17 47.22
CA GLU A 259 43.06 -9.85 47.06
C GLU A 259 42.51 -9.10 45.84
N ALA A 260 42.27 -9.77 44.71
CA ALA A 260 41.71 -9.16 43.51
C ALA A 260 40.26 -8.65 43.68
N LEU A 261 39.45 -9.34 44.50
CA LEU A 261 38.10 -8.89 44.85
C LEU A 261 38.10 -7.73 45.86
N GLN A 262 39.12 -7.63 46.70
CA GLN A 262 39.26 -6.56 47.69
C GLN A 262 39.80 -5.25 47.08
N GLU A 263 40.63 -5.34 46.03
CA GLU A 263 41.10 -4.18 45.25
C GLU A 263 39.94 -3.50 44.48
N ASN A 264 38.99 -4.29 43.97
CA ASN A 264 37.81 -3.78 43.24
C ASN A 264 36.69 -3.21 44.16
N CYS A 265 36.80 -3.38 45.48
CA CYS A 265 35.82 -2.83 46.44
C CYS A 265 36.30 -1.55 47.15
N ARG A 266 37.46 -0.99 46.78
CA ARG A 266 37.93 0.32 47.29
C ARG A 266 37.17 1.47 46.64
N ILE A 267 35.96 1.67 47.15
CA ILE A 267 35.20 2.92 47.05
C ILE A 267 35.95 3.97 47.90
N ASN A 268 36.65 4.91 47.27
CA ASN A 268 36.59 6.36 47.53
C ASN A 268 37.74 7.13 46.85
N GLY A 269 37.34 8.12 46.07
CA GLY A 269 38.17 9.13 45.40
C GLY A 269 37.27 9.83 44.37
N GLU A 270 36.23 10.52 44.83
CA GLU A 270 36.25 11.97 45.07
C GLU A 270 36.34 12.76 43.74
N GLU A 271 35.15 13.20 43.31
CA GLU A 271 34.85 14.34 42.45
C GLU A 271 35.90 14.75 41.40
N ARG A 272 35.73 14.25 40.17
CA ARG A 272 36.18 14.98 38.99
C ARG A 272 35.19 14.80 37.84
N LEU A 273 34.19 15.69 37.83
CA LEU A 273 33.33 16.08 36.71
C LEU A 273 33.41 15.18 35.47
N GLU A 274 32.62 14.12 35.48
CA GLU A 274 32.10 13.48 34.27
C GLU A 274 31.05 14.43 33.66
N GLU A 275 31.51 15.46 32.95
CA GLU A 275 30.65 16.33 32.12
C GLU A 275 30.87 16.10 30.61
N GLU A 276 31.70 15.13 30.21
CA GLU A 276 32.07 14.94 28.79
C GLU A 276 31.32 13.80 28.05
N ASP A 277 30.43 13.05 28.69
CA ASP A 277 29.75 11.88 28.06
C ASP A 277 28.21 11.91 28.10
N GLN A 278 27.58 13.05 28.41
CA GLN A 278 26.11 13.16 28.28
C GLN A 278 25.65 13.53 26.86
N ASP A 279 26.46 14.25 26.09
CA ASP A 279 26.11 14.65 24.71
C ASP A 279 26.16 13.47 23.72
N SER A 280 27.09 12.52 23.91
CA SER A 280 27.23 11.35 23.01
C SER A 280 26.11 10.32 23.18
N LEU A 281 25.55 10.22 24.39
CA LEU A 281 24.44 9.31 24.68
C LEU A 281 23.09 9.85 24.16
N ALA A 282 22.90 11.18 24.22
CA ALA A 282 21.68 11.84 23.75
C ALA A 282 21.53 11.74 22.22
N ASP A 283 22.63 11.90 21.46
CA ASP A 283 22.65 11.80 20.00
C ASP A 283 22.33 10.37 19.51
N ALA A 284 22.89 9.36 20.18
CA ALA A 284 22.63 7.95 19.88
C ALA A 284 21.17 7.54 20.16
N THR A 285 20.54 8.10 21.19
CA THR A 285 19.13 7.84 21.49
C THR A 285 18.18 8.49 20.48
N SER A 286 18.45 9.72 20.05
CA SER A 286 17.66 10.42 19.03
C SER A 286 17.68 9.67 17.69
N SER A 287 18.87 9.26 17.24
CA SER A 287 19.03 8.52 15.98
C SER A 287 18.27 7.18 15.97
N ARG A 288 18.17 6.52 17.13
CA ARG A 288 17.41 5.28 17.26
C ARG A 288 15.90 5.52 17.16
N GLU A 289 15.38 6.54 17.83
CA GLU A 289 13.96 6.89 17.79
C GLU A 289 13.51 7.26 16.37
N ASP A 290 14.28 8.09 15.66
CA ASP A 290 14.02 8.44 14.27
C ASP A 290 13.98 7.22 13.35
N SER A 291 14.90 6.27 13.58
CA SER A 291 14.92 5.01 12.84
C SER A 291 13.69 4.14 13.09
N ILE A 292 13.12 4.16 14.30
CA ILE A 292 11.90 3.40 14.63
C ILE A 292 10.67 4.07 14.00
N VAL A 293 10.61 5.40 14.01
CA VAL A 293 9.54 6.16 13.34
C VAL A 293 9.55 5.88 11.84
N LEU A 294 10.72 5.96 11.21
CA LEU A 294 10.92 5.63 9.79
C LEU A 294 10.45 4.20 9.47
N LEU A 295 10.86 3.22 10.28
CA LEU A 295 10.43 1.82 10.15
C LEU A 295 8.91 1.66 10.20
N ASN A 296 8.25 2.29 11.18
CA ASN A 296 6.79 2.22 11.35
C ASN A 296 6.05 2.91 10.20
N ARG A 297 6.58 4.02 9.67
CA ARG A 297 6.03 4.71 8.49
C ARG A 297 6.16 3.89 7.21
N CYS A 298 7.31 3.28 6.96
CA CYS A 298 7.50 2.35 5.84
C CYS A 298 6.54 1.17 5.93
N CYS A 299 6.42 0.53 7.10
CA CYS A 299 5.45 -0.54 7.34
C CYS A 299 4.01 -0.11 7.03
N SER A 300 3.60 1.06 7.55
CA SER A 300 2.26 1.61 7.31
C SER A 300 2.02 1.92 5.83
N GLY A 301 3.03 2.43 5.14
CA GLY A 301 2.97 2.73 3.70
C GLY A 301 2.80 1.47 2.87
N LEU A 302 3.56 0.41 3.16
CA LEU A 302 3.42 -0.88 2.49
C LEU A 302 2.03 -1.48 2.72
N ALA A 303 1.52 -1.42 3.96
CA ALA A 303 0.16 -1.87 4.28
C ALA A 303 -0.90 -1.11 3.48
N ALA A 304 -0.79 0.22 3.42
CA ALA A 304 -1.73 1.09 2.72
C ALA A 304 -1.70 0.93 1.19
N ILE A 305 -0.53 0.71 0.58
CA ILE A 305 -0.42 0.35 -0.86
C ILE A 305 -1.21 -0.93 -1.13
N CYS A 306 -1.00 -1.96 -0.31
CA CYS A 306 -1.68 -3.24 -0.46
C CYS A 306 -3.19 -3.13 -0.25
N GLU A 307 -3.64 -2.38 0.75
CA GLU A 307 -5.06 -2.21 1.08
C GLU A 307 -5.81 -1.40 0.02
N SER A 308 -5.18 -0.35 -0.53
CA SER A 308 -5.79 0.51 -1.56
C SER A 308 -5.92 -0.20 -2.91
N GLN A 309 -4.88 -0.92 -3.36
CA GLN A 309 -4.85 -1.50 -4.70
C GLN A 309 -5.32 -2.95 -4.77
N GLN A 310 -5.18 -3.69 -3.68
CA GLN A 310 -5.64 -5.06 -3.51
C GLN A 310 -5.24 -5.97 -4.68
N ARG A 311 -6.22 -6.69 -5.25
CA ARG A 311 -6.06 -7.60 -6.39
C ARG A 311 -5.47 -6.92 -7.63
N SER A 312 -5.68 -5.61 -7.82
CA SER A 312 -5.11 -4.90 -8.97
C SER A 312 -3.59 -4.89 -8.94
N LEU A 313 -3.00 -4.72 -7.76
CA LEU A 313 -1.55 -4.77 -7.58
C LEU A 313 -1.00 -6.16 -7.92
N TRP A 314 -1.67 -7.22 -7.44
CA TRP A 314 -1.26 -8.59 -7.74
C TRP A 314 -1.36 -8.94 -9.23
N LEU A 315 -2.39 -8.46 -9.93
CA LEU A 315 -2.53 -8.69 -11.37
C LEU A 315 -1.53 -7.89 -12.20
N SER A 316 -1.17 -6.69 -11.75
CA SER A 316 -0.25 -5.80 -12.47
C SER A 316 1.22 -6.13 -12.19
N ARG A 317 1.55 -6.52 -10.95
CA ARG A 317 2.93 -6.67 -10.43
C ARG A 317 3.03 -7.84 -9.43
N PRO A 318 2.84 -9.10 -9.86
CA PRO A 318 2.86 -10.24 -8.94
C PRO A 318 4.22 -10.40 -8.24
N GLU A 319 5.34 -10.11 -8.90
CA GLU A 319 6.68 -10.23 -8.29
C GLU A 319 6.87 -9.25 -7.13
N LEU A 320 6.42 -8.00 -7.29
CA LEU A 320 6.46 -7.00 -6.20
C LEU A 320 5.59 -7.44 -5.02
N VAL A 321 4.40 -7.97 -5.30
CA VAL A 321 3.49 -8.47 -4.26
C VAL A 321 4.10 -9.63 -3.49
N ASP A 322 4.81 -10.55 -4.17
CA ASP A 322 5.51 -11.66 -3.52
C ASP A 322 6.63 -11.16 -2.60
N ASP A 323 7.37 -10.14 -3.01
CA ASP A 323 8.44 -9.56 -2.19
C ASP A 323 7.87 -8.78 -0.99
N MET A 324 6.83 -7.96 -1.21
CA MET A 324 6.08 -7.33 -0.11
C MET A 324 5.54 -8.37 0.87
N TYR A 325 5.01 -9.50 0.39
CA TYR A 325 4.49 -10.57 1.24
C TYR A 325 5.58 -11.18 2.15
N LYS A 326 6.79 -11.41 1.61
CA LYS A 326 7.93 -11.92 2.40
C LYS A 326 8.38 -10.89 3.44
N CYS A 327 8.55 -9.64 3.01
CA CYS A 327 8.95 -8.52 3.85
C CYS A 327 7.96 -8.32 5.02
N ILE A 328 6.65 -8.24 4.73
CA ILE A 328 5.59 -8.09 5.74
C ILE A 328 5.57 -9.29 6.71
N LYS A 329 5.72 -10.51 6.21
CA LYS A 329 5.78 -11.71 7.07
C LYS A 329 6.93 -11.62 8.08
N GLN A 330 8.13 -11.26 7.63
CA GLN A 330 9.30 -11.11 8.48
C GLN A 330 9.10 -9.98 9.50
N ALA A 331 8.60 -8.83 9.06
CA ALA A 331 8.28 -7.68 9.91
C ALA A 331 7.35 -8.07 11.08
N ILE A 332 6.27 -8.80 10.80
CA ILE A 332 5.31 -9.22 11.84
C ILE A 332 5.94 -10.20 12.85
N THR A 333 6.80 -11.11 12.37
CA THR A 333 7.25 -12.27 13.16
C THR A 333 8.56 -12.04 13.91
N HIS A 334 9.46 -11.21 13.39
CA HIS A 334 10.82 -11.07 13.90
C HIS A 334 11.11 -9.64 14.42
N ASN A 335 10.40 -8.61 13.95
CA ASN A 335 10.68 -7.24 14.35
C ASN A 335 9.96 -6.86 15.66
N ARG A 336 10.71 -6.39 16.65
CA ARG A 336 10.17 -5.98 17.97
C ARG A 336 9.82 -4.49 18.04
N ASP A 337 10.43 -3.67 17.20
CA ASP A 337 10.36 -2.21 17.22
C ASP A 337 9.14 -1.66 16.43
N ILE A 338 8.41 -2.52 15.72
CA ILE A 338 7.15 -2.12 15.07
C ILE A 338 6.02 -2.03 16.12
N ASP A 339 5.31 -0.91 16.08
CA ASP A 339 4.19 -0.60 16.95
C ASP A 339 3.04 -1.61 16.80
N GLY A 340 2.29 -1.81 17.89
CA GLY A 340 1.18 -2.77 17.92
C GLY A 340 0.07 -2.47 16.90
N SER A 341 -0.27 -1.20 16.69
CA SER A 341 -1.25 -0.77 15.68
C SER A 341 -0.78 -1.08 14.25
N VAL A 342 0.48 -0.77 13.95
CA VAL A 342 1.11 -1.03 12.64
C VAL A 342 1.23 -2.53 12.40
N LYS A 343 1.66 -3.33 13.39
CA LYS A 343 1.66 -4.80 13.31
C LYS A 343 0.27 -5.36 13.04
N SER A 344 -0.76 -4.82 13.68
CA SER A 344 -2.15 -5.23 13.44
C SER A 344 -2.57 -4.94 11.99
N SER A 345 -2.20 -3.77 11.47
CA SER A 345 -2.46 -3.40 10.07
C SER A 345 -1.72 -4.33 9.09
N LEU A 346 -0.44 -4.59 9.34
CA LEU A 346 0.36 -5.52 8.54
C LEU A 346 -0.23 -6.93 8.54
N LEU A 347 -0.65 -7.43 9.71
CA LEU A 347 -1.29 -8.74 9.83
C LEU A 347 -2.60 -8.79 9.05
N HIS A 348 -3.42 -7.74 9.14
CA HIS A 348 -4.64 -7.63 8.34
C HIS A 348 -4.34 -7.71 6.85
N THR A 349 -3.39 -6.91 6.37
CA THR A 349 -2.93 -6.90 4.98
C THR A 349 -2.41 -8.28 4.55
N TYR A 350 -1.58 -8.93 5.37
CA TYR A 350 -1.04 -10.27 5.11
C TYR A 350 -2.14 -11.33 4.92
N LEU A 351 -3.21 -11.26 5.72
CA LEU A 351 -4.37 -12.13 5.56
C LEU A 351 -5.14 -11.83 4.26
N LEU A 352 -5.34 -10.55 3.93
CA LEU A 352 -6.02 -10.14 2.69
C LEU A 352 -5.25 -10.56 1.43
N MET A 353 -3.92 -10.46 1.41
CA MET A 353 -3.09 -10.86 0.27
C MET A 353 -3.32 -12.33 -0.12
N ASN A 354 -3.54 -13.20 0.86
CA ASN A 354 -3.86 -14.61 0.63
C ASN A 354 -5.25 -14.84 0.00
N GLU A 355 -6.15 -13.86 0.09
CA GLU A 355 -7.47 -13.92 -0.54
C GLU A 355 -7.45 -13.48 -2.01
N TRP A 356 -6.52 -12.62 -2.40
CA TRP A 356 -6.47 -12.06 -3.76
C TRP A 356 -6.25 -13.13 -4.84
N THR A 357 -5.51 -14.18 -4.49
CA THR A 357 -5.22 -15.34 -5.36
C THR A 357 -6.41 -16.30 -5.48
N ARG A 358 -7.38 -16.24 -4.56
CA ARG A 358 -8.55 -17.12 -4.58
C ARG A 358 -9.54 -16.66 -5.66
N SER A 359 -9.59 -17.39 -6.75
CA SER A 359 -10.61 -17.19 -7.78
C SER A 359 -11.98 -17.60 -7.22
N LYS A 360 -12.79 -16.63 -6.76
CA LYS A 360 -14.22 -16.84 -6.44
C LYS A 360 -15.07 -17.13 -7.69
N ALA A 361 -14.47 -17.15 -8.89
CA ALA A 361 -15.15 -17.47 -10.13
C ALA A 361 -15.51 -18.96 -10.17
N VAL A 362 -16.75 -19.29 -9.82
CA VAL A 362 -17.42 -20.48 -10.33
C VAL A 362 -17.39 -20.37 -11.85
N THR A 363 -16.45 -21.07 -12.47
CA THR A 363 -16.34 -21.14 -13.92
C THR A 363 -17.56 -21.90 -14.42
N MET A 364 -18.66 -21.18 -14.71
CA MET A 364 -19.75 -21.74 -15.48
C MET A 364 -19.20 -21.99 -16.88
N LYS A 365 -18.67 -23.19 -17.09
CA LYS A 365 -18.35 -23.70 -18.42
C LYS A 365 -19.66 -23.77 -19.18
N THR A 366 -19.93 -22.77 -20.01
CA THR A 366 -21.02 -22.82 -20.99
C THR A 366 -20.63 -23.87 -22.03
N VAL A 367 -21.02 -25.12 -21.77
CA VAL A 367 -20.90 -26.20 -22.75
C VAL A 367 -21.88 -25.89 -23.86
N THR A 368 -21.38 -25.32 -24.95
CA THR A 368 -22.16 -25.05 -26.14
C THR A 368 -22.07 -26.31 -27.01
N THR A 369 -23.06 -27.20 -26.94
CA THR A 369 -23.17 -28.33 -27.87
C THR A 369 -23.65 -27.83 -29.22
N GLN A 370 -22.74 -27.76 -30.20
CA GLN A 370 -23.12 -27.57 -31.60
C GLN A 370 -23.75 -28.86 -32.11
N THR A 371 -24.99 -28.77 -32.61
CA THR A 371 -25.65 -29.89 -33.30
C THR A 371 -25.35 -29.74 -34.79
N MET A 372 -24.58 -30.66 -35.35
CA MET A 372 -24.34 -30.74 -36.79
C MET A 372 -25.65 -31.16 -37.48
N ALA A 373 -26.20 -30.29 -38.32
CA ALA A 373 -27.28 -30.65 -39.22
C ALA A 373 -26.68 -31.41 -40.42
N SER A 374 -26.97 -32.72 -40.52
CA SER A 374 -26.72 -33.51 -41.72
C SER A 374 -27.65 -33.02 -42.83
N GLN A 375 -27.08 -32.70 -43.99
CA GLN A 375 -27.82 -32.59 -45.25
C GLN A 375 -28.17 -33.98 -45.78
#